data_AF-A0A507FCH1-F1
#
_entry.id   AF-A0A507FCH1-F1
#
_cell.length_a   1.000
_cell.length_b   1.000
_cell.length_c   1.000
_cell.angle_alpha   90.00
_cell.angle_beta   90.00
_cell.angle_gamma   90.00
#
_symmetry.space_group_name_H-M   'P 1'
#
loop_
_entity.id
_entity.type
_entity.pdbx_description
1 polymer ?
#
loop_
_entity_poly.entity_id
_entity_poly.type
_entity_poly.pdbx_seq_one_letter_code
_entity_poly.pdbx_strand_id
1 'polypeptide(L)'
;MSGVITSSPRAKLHAGGVGVWSWTEQIAAISTLVIRMRVPFHHATVLRPYGPQLSFLYRTRTIAMTRCLTTAPSQSDANIRYEGPTPLLTLTVSNGAKTAFRISPLKPVSVLLEQIKDEDPNIKDIAVYDLPKENEKDKGFRWARSTQISHVLNRSLHRGGFVLLVNNTQTLHVHVPTFEARVFPLKNELESVENQLVPLRDTKKMLDEKAHKSSVRIAWLGLGALCAQWGIMWGEINLVGVQLGKRSLTIGHLRTSEMTLYRQDVMEPISYFIGAGTGILGYMFYVVTSKEYTYEALAEVTATKHQIRLYKRKNFDLAKMVELERRAQRLRLQIEVIRKEYEPAKEMLEEVDAGGKVGAN
;
A
#
# COMPACT_ATOMS: atom_id res chain seq x y z
N MET A 1 20.72 -69.70 14.77
CA MET A 1 20.75 -69.45 13.32
C MET A 1 21.88 -68.50 13.02
N SER A 2 22.90 -69.04 12.37
CA SER A 2 23.93 -68.46 11.52
C SER A 2 24.09 -66.93 11.49
N GLY A 3 25.27 -66.46 11.92
CA GLY A 3 25.94 -65.35 11.24
C GLY A 3 26.70 -65.87 10.03
N VAL A 4 26.97 -65.01 9.04
CA VAL A 4 28.08 -65.06 8.06
C VAL A 4 27.90 -63.99 6.96
N ILE A 5 28.91 -63.10 6.89
CA ILE A 5 29.55 -62.40 5.73
C ILE A 5 28.68 -61.39 4.92
N THR A 6 29.03 -60.10 4.80
CA THR A 6 30.00 -59.45 3.87
C THR A 6 29.64 -57.94 3.93
N SER A 7 30.46 -56.91 3.75
CA SER A 7 31.86 -56.70 3.37
C SER A 7 32.27 -55.26 3.73
N SER A 8 33.56 -55.11 4.08
CA SER A 8 34.43 -53.93 4.19
C SER A 8 34.40 -53.02 2.92
N PRO A 9 34.98 -51.79 2.85
CA PRO A 9 36.01 -51.23 3.75
C PRO A 9 35.97 -49.74 4.13
N ARG A 10 36.21 -49.51 5.42
CA ARG A 10 37.23 -48.61 6.01
C ARG A 10 38.01 -47.72 5.02
N ALA A 11 37.53 -46.49 4.83
CA ALA A 11 38.38 -45.39 4.34
C ALA A 11 39.26 -44.89 5.50
N LYS A 12 40.56 -45.11 5.35
CA LYS A 12 41.63 -44.61 6.22
C LYS A 12 41.60 -43.09 6.24
N LEU A 13 41.48 -42.53 7.45
CA LEU A 13 41.96 -41.20 7.78
C LEU A 13 43.47 -41.15 7.49
N HIS A 14 43.83 -40.53 6.38
CA HIS A 14 45.16 -39.96 6.21
C HIS A 14 45.04 -38.46 6.51
N ALA A 15 45.72 -38.06 7.59
CA ALA A 15 46.19 -36.70 7.75
C ALA A 15 46.99 -36.31 6.50
N GLY A 16 46.43 -35.38 5.73
CA GLY A 16 47.06 -34.75 4.57
C GLY A 16 47.00 -33.26 4.79
N GLY A 17 48.15 -32.61 4.69
CA GLY A 17 48.39 -31.26 5.20
C GLY A 17 47.53 -30.18 4.57
N VAL A 18 47.56 -29.02 5.22
CA VAL A 18 47.07 -27.74 4.73
C VAL A 18 47.79 -27.43 3.41
N GLY A 19 47.21 -27.92 2.32
CA GLY A 19 47.68 -27.66 0.96
C GLY A 19 47.37 -26.21 0.63
N VAL A 20 48.39 -25.36 0.70
CA VAL A 20 48.40 -24.06 0.03
C VAL A 20 48.04 -24.33 -1.42
N TRP A 21 46.84 -23.92 -1.84
CA TRP A 21 46.42 -24.03 -3.22
C TRP A 21 47.43 -23.30 -4.09
N SER A 22 47.99 -23.99 -5.07
CA SER A 22 48.83 -23.38 -6.09
C SER A 22 48.02 -22.30 -6.81
N TRP A 23 48.62 -21.13 -7.02
CA TRP A 23 48.01 -19.99 -7.75
C TRP A 23 47.41 -20.41 -9.11
N THR A 24 47.90 -21.50 -9.71
CA THR A 24 47.38 -22.06 -10.97
C THR A 24 45.98 -22.67 -10.85
N GLU A 25 45.62 -23.28 -9.72
CA GLU A 25 44.29 -23.88 -9.52
C GLU A 25 43.22 -22.83 -9.20
N GLN A 26 43.60 -21.74 -8.51
CA GLN A 26 42.70 -20.61 -8.26
C GLN A 26 42.36 -19.84 -9.55
N ILE A 27 43.32 -19.67 -10.47
CA ILE A 27 43.09 -19.01 -11.77
C ILE A 27 42.18 -19.87 -12.66
N ALA A 28 42.32 -21.20 -12.64
CA ALA A 28 41.45 -22.10 -13.40
C ALA A 28 39.99 -22.07 -12.91
N ALA A 29 39.77 -22.00 -11.59
CA ALA A 29 38.45 -21.89 -10.98
C ALA A 29 37.75 -20.55 -11.30
N ILE A 30 38.51 -19.44 -11.37
CA ILE A 30 37.95 -18.13 -11.74
C ILE A 30 37.63 -18.07 -13.24
N SER A 31 38.47 -18.65 -14.11
CA SER A 31 38.20 -18.66 -15.55
C SER A 31 36.94 -19.45 -15.93
N THR A 32 36.69 -20.57 -15.25
CA THR A 32 35.49 -21.40 -15.47
C THR A 32 34.22 -20.72 -14.96
N LEU A 33 34.30 -19.90 -13.92
CA LEU A 33 33.20 -19.06 -13.44
C LEU A 33 32.85 -17.93 -14.44
N VAL A 34 33.87 -17.30 -15.02
CA VAL A 34 33.71 -16.21 -16.01
C VAL A 34 33.17 -16.73 -17.35
N ILE A 35 33.58 -17.93 -17.78
CA ILE A 35 33.07 -18.54 -19.03
C ILE A 35 31.61 -19.01 -18.89
N ARG A 36 31.13 -19.31 -17.68
CA ARG A 36 29.75 -19.73 -17.43
C ARG A 36 28.77 -18.58 -17.19
N MET A 37 29.26 -17.35 -16.97
CA MET A 37 28.44 -16.11 -16.93
C MET A 37 28.36 -15.44 -18.31
N ARG A 38 27.85 -16.15 -19.32
CA ARG A 38 27.44 -15.52 -20.59
C ARG A 38 25.97 -15.08 -20.47
N VAL A 39 25.75 -13.86 -19.99
CA VAL A 39 24.42 -13.23 -19.95
C VAL A 39 24.21 -12.40 -21.22
N PRO A 40 23.07 -12.52 -21.91
CA PRO A 40 22.84 -11.94 -23.23
C PRO A 40 22.78 -10.41 -23.19
N PHE A 41 23.62 -9.79 -24.01
CA PHE A 41 23.59 -8.35 -24.29
C PHE A 41 22.48 -8.10 -25.32
N HIS A 42 21.26 -7.81 -24.86
CA HIS A 42 20.20 -7.35 -25.76
C HIS A 42 20.48 -5.90 -26.19
N HIS A 43 20.98 -5.74 -27.42
CA HIS A 43 20.90 -4.48 -28.15
C HIS A 43 19.42 -4.21 -28.48
N ALA A 44 18.79 -3.30 -27.74
CA ALA A 44 17.49 -2.77 -28.08
C ALA A 44 17.67 -1.61 -29.07
N THR A 45 17.45 -1.90 -30.35
CA THR A 45 17.35 -0.93 -31.43
C THR A 45 16.17 0.00 -31.17
N VAL A 46 16.45 1.30 -31.09
CA VAL A 46 15.47 2.36 -30.89
C VAL A 46 14.62 2.52 -32.15
N LEU A 47 13.39 2.02 -32.12
CA LEU A 47 12.35 2.38 -33.09
C LEU A 47 11.38 3.37 -32.44
N ARG A 48 11.31 4.54 -33.05
CA ARG A 48 10.44 5.67 -32.76
C ARG A 48 9.04 5.36 -33.30
N PRO A 49 7.95 5.41 -32.53
CA PRO A 49 6.63 5.51 -33.12
C PRO A 49 6.27 6.97 -33.37
N TYR A 50 5.90 7.24 -34.63
CA TYR A 50 5.11 8.38 -35.07
C TYR A 50 3.79 8.41 -34.29
N GLY A 51 3.47 9.53 -33.65
CA GLY A 51 2.12 9.81 -33.14
C GLY A 51 1.34 10.61 -34.19
N PRO A 52 0.03 10.32 -34.40
CA PRO A 52 -0.79 11.19 -35.22
C PRO A 52 -1.24 12.41 -34.41
N GLN A 53 -1.18 13.55 -35.10
CA GLN A 53 -1.84 14.81 -34.79
C GLN A 53 -3.31 14.58 -34.43
N LEU A 54 -3.75 15.10 -33.29
CA LEU A 54 -5.17 15.37 -33.04
C LEU A 54 -5.30 16.76 -32.45
N SER A 55 -5.82 17.62 -33.30
CA SER A 55 -6.13 19.02 -33.09
C SER A 55 -7.24 19.18 -32.05
N PHE A 56 -6.98 20.16 -31.19
CA PHE A 56 -7.92 20.96 -30.42
C PHE A 56 -9.21 21.27 -31.21
N LEU A 57 -10.36 20.87 -30.68
CA LEU A 57 -11.57 21.67 -30.79
C LEU A 57 -12.23 21.76 -29.42
N TYR A 58 -12.22 22.99 -28.91
CA TYR A 58 -13.01 23.45 -27.79
C TYR A 58 -14.49 23.15 -28.06
N ARG A 59 -15.19 22.58 -27.08
CA ARG A 59 -16.66 22.58 -27.08
C ARG A 59 -17.13 22.97 -25.68
N THR A 60 -17.35 24.27 -25.52
CA THR A 60 -18.17 24.82 -24.44
C THR A 60 -19.59 24.29 -24.59
N ARG A 61 -20.10 23.60 -23.56
CA ARG A 61 -21.55 23.43 -23.36
C ARG A 61 -21.87 23.45 -21.87
N THR A 62 -22.24 24.65 -21.43
CA THR A 62 -23.39 24.95 -20.58
C THR A 62 -23.86 23.86 -19.63
N ILE A 63 -23.68 24.17 -18.36
CA ILE A 63 -24.34 23.62 -17.18
C ILE A 63 -25.85 23.57 -17.43
N ALA A 64 -26.39 22.37 -17.64
CA ALA A 64 -27.80 22.10 -17.42
C ALA A 64 -27.92 21.55 -15.99
N MET A 65 -28.39 22.38 -15.06
CA MET A 65 -28.93 21.91 -13.79
C MET A 65 -30.15 21.05 -14.09
N THR A 66 -29.95 19.76 -14.25
CA THR A 66 -31.04 18.80 -14.24
C THR A 66 -31.53 18.73 -12.80
N ARG A 67 -32.61 19.47 -12.53
CA ARG A 67 -33.49 19.24 -11.38
C ARG A 67 -33.68 17.73 -11.26
N CYS A 68 -33.15 17.13 -10.20
CA CYS A 68 -33.62 15.84 -9.72
C CYS A 68 -35.08 16.05 -9.31
N LEU A 69 -36.00 15.89 -10.27
CA LEU A 69 -37.37 15.54 -9.98
C LEU A 69 -37.31 14.13 -9.41
N THR A 70 -37.07 14.05 -8.09
CA THR A 70 -37.48 12.88 -7.35
C THR A 70 -39.00 12.83 -7.52
N THR A 71 -39.48 11.79 -8.17
CA THR A 71 -40.87 11.36 -8.06
C THR A 71 -41.16 11.25 -6.58
N ALA A 72 -41.95 12.20 -6.06
CA ALA A 72 -42.42 12.18 -4.70
C ALA A 72 -43.41 11.01 -4.57
N PRO A 73 -43.16 10.02 -3.69
CA PRO A 73 -44.27 9.27 -3.16
C PRO A 73 -45.09 10.20 -2.28
N SER A 74 -46.40 10.13 -2.47
CA SER A 74 -47.43 10.87 -1.78
C SER A 74 -47.49 10.50 -0.28
N GLN A 75 -47.75 11.52 0.55
CA GLN A 75 -48.14 11.51 1.97
C GLN A 75 -47.03 11.33 3.03
N SER A 76 -46.56 12.47 3.56
CA SER A 76 -46.00 12.63 4.92
C SER A 76 -44.85 11.69 5.33
N ASP A 77 -43.84 11.54 4.47
CA ASP A 77 -42.67 10.72 4.80
C ASP A 77 -41.68 11.47 5.70
N ALA A 78 -41.62 11.05 6.95
CA ALA A 78 -40.53 11.37 7.85
C ALA A 78 -39.32 10.47 7.51
N ASN A 79 -38.13 11.05 7.41
CA ASN A 79 -36.93 10.31 7.03
C ASN A 79 -35.74 10.71 7.89
N ILE A 80 -34.87 9.75 8.19
CA ILE A 80 -33.61 9.99 8.87
C ILE A 80 -32.48 10.01 7.82
N ARG A 81 -31.76 11.13 7.76
CA ARG A 81 -30.55 11.30 6.95
C ARG A 81 -29.34 11.41 7.87
N TYR A 82 -28.18 10.93 7.44
CA TYR A 82 -26.94 11.08 8.20
C TYR A 82 -26.07 12.16 7.57
N GLU A 83 -25.72 13.17 8.34
CA GLU A 83 -24.67 14.13 8.01
C GLU A 83 -23.45 13.83 8.89
N GLY A 84 -22.49 13.09 8.33
CA GLY A 84 -21.36 12.57 9.09
C GLY A 84 -21.80 11.60 10.21
N PRO A 85 -21.43 11.86 11.48
CA PRO A 85 -21.79 10.98 12.60
C PRO A 85 -23.19 11.23 13.19
N THR A 86 -23.85 12.36 12.86
CA THR A 86 -25.11 12.74 13.49
C THR A 86 -26.32 12.43 12.60
N PRO A 87 -27.31 11.65 13.10
CA PRO A 87 -28.59 11.49 12.43
C PRO A 87 -29.40 12.79 12.47
N LEU A 88 -30.01 13.12 11.35
CA LEU A 88 -30.89 14.26 11.13
C LEU A 88 -32.27 13.73 10.74
N LEU A 89 -33.25 13.99 11.57
CA LEU A 89 -34.64 13.61 11.33
C LEU A 89 -35.35 14.74 10.60
N THR A 90 -35.81 14.48 9.38
CA THR A 90 -36.64 15.43 8.64
C THR A 90 -38.10 15.04 8.79
N LEU A 91 -38.90 15.92 9.40
CA LEU A 91 -40.34 15.74 9.61
C LEU A 91 -41.12 16.79 8.82
N THR A 92 -42.29 16.41 8.33
CA THR A 92 -43.30 17.37 7.86
C THR A 92 -44.13 17.80 9.05
N VAL A 93 -43.97 19.06 9.43
CA VAL A 93 -44.67 19.73 10.53
C VAL A 93 -46.13 20.01 10.17
N SER A 94 -47.00 20.23 11.16
CA SER A 94 -48.41 20.58 10.96
C SER A 94 -48.63 21.77 10.03
N ASN A 95 -47.67 22.69 9.97
CA ASN A 95 -47.69 23.89 9.13
C ASN A 95 -47.28 23.62 7.66
N GLY A 96 -47.03 22.36 7.29
CA GLY A 96 -46.63 21.95 5.94
C GLY A 96 -45.15 22.15 5.60
N ALA A 97 -44.39 22.81 6.48
CA ALA A 97 -42.94 22.96 6.35
C ALA A 97 -42.20 21.67 6.71
N LYS A 98 -41.08 21.39 6.02
CA LYS A 98 -40.16 20.31 6.37
C LYS A 98 -39.10 20.87 7.32
N THR A 99 -39.14 20.48 8.59
CA THR A 99 -38.13 20.85 9.58
C THR A 99 -37.15 19.70 9.80
N ALA A 100 -35.93 20.03 10.18
CA ALA A 100 -34.84 19.07 10.35
C ALA A 100 -34.31 19.12 11.79
N PHE A 101 -34.44 18.01 12.51
CA PHE A 101 -34.04 17.88 13.90
C PHE A 101 -32.75 17.09 14.02
N ARG A 102 -31.74 17.65 14.69
CA ARG A 102 -30.48 16.95 14.97
C ARG A 102 -30.65 15.99 16.14
N ILE A 103 -30.49 14.71 15.86
CA ILE A 103 -30.59 13.64 16.84
C ILE A 103 -29.20 13.36 17.41
N SER A 104 -29.09 13.27 18.73
CA SER A 104 -27.92 12.70 19.40
C SER A 104 -28.26 11.27 19.86
N PRO A 105 -27.65 10.21 19.31
CA PRO A 105 -28.00 8.82 19.65
C PRO A 105 -27.89 8.47 21.14
N LEU A 106 -26.99 9.14 21.86
CA LEU A 106 -26.77 8.94 23.30
C LEU A 106 -27.82 9.60 24.18
N LYS A 107 -28.60 10.56 23.64
CA LYS A 107 -29.64 11.25 24.42
C LYS A 107 -30.92 10.40 24.47
N PRO A 108 -31.72 10.56 25.53
CA PRO A 108 -33.02 9.89 25.61
C PRO A 108 -34.00 10.49 24.61
N VAL A 109 -34.99 9.68 24.23
CA VAL A 109 -36.07 10.04 23.30
C VAL A 109 -36.83 11.28 23.79
N SER A 110 -36.96 11.49 25.10
CA SER A 110 -37.62 12.66 25.69
C SER A 110 -37.08 13.97 25.14
N VAL A 111 -35.76 14.10 24.98
CA VAL A 111 -35.12 15.33 24.50
C VAL A 111 -35.53 15.63 23.06
N LEU A 112 -35.59 14.60 22.21
CA LEU A 112 -36.04 14.75 20.84
C LEU A 112 -37.52 15.13 20.76
N LEU A 113 -38.35 14.52 21.61
CA LEU A 113 -39.77 14.84 21.69
C LEU A 113 -40.02 16.27 22.19
N GLU A 114 -39.23 16.74 23.16
CA GLU A 114 -39.24 18.13 23.64
C GLU A 114 -38.80 19.10 22.54
N GLN A 115 -37.72 18.80 21.82
CA GLN A 115 -37.28 19.62 20.68
C GLN A 115 -38.35 19.76 19.59
N ILE A 116 -39.08 18.69 19.27
CA ILE A 116 -40.18 18.74 18.30
C ILE A 116 -41.35 19.56 18.85
N LYS A 117 -41.64 19.44 20.15
CA LYS A 117 -42.72 20.20 20.81
C LYS A 117 -42.43 21.69 20.91
N ASP A 118 -41.16 22.04 21.13
CA ASP A 118 -40.72 23.44 21.20
C ASP A 118 -40.77 24.12 19.82
N GLU A 119 -40.48 23.38 18.75
CA GLU A 119 -40.59 23.88 17.37
C GLU A 119 -42.06 24.09 16.96
N ASP A 120 -42.95 23.18 17.39
CA ASP A 120 -44.36 23.21 17.05
C ASP A 120 -45.29 23.22 18.27
N PRO A 121 -45.75 24.40 18.72
CA PRO A 121 -46.66 24.50 19.88
C PRO A 121 -48.04 23.87 19.63
N ASN A 122 -48.38 23.57 18.36
CA ASN A 122 -49.61 22.86 17.99
C ASN A 122 -49.59 21.38 18.39
N ILE A 123 -48.41 20.83 18.73
CA ILE A 123 -48.23 19.44 19.14
C ILE A 123 -48.35 19.36 20.67
N LYS A 124 -49.47 18.80 21.16
CA LYS A 124 -49.75 18.67 22.60
C LYS A 124 -49.15 17.40 23.18
N ASP A 125 -49.34 16.28 22.48
CA ASP A 125 -48.81 14.96 22.86
C ASP A 125 -48.09 14.33 21.68
N ILE A 126 -46.93 13.74 21.96
CA ILE A 126 -46.09 13.07 20.98
C ILE A 126 -45.47 11.82 21.61
N ALA A 127 -45.51 10.71 20.88
CA ALA A 127 -44.98 9.44 21.34
C ALA A 127 -44.33 8.66 20.20
N VAL A 128 -43.28 7.91 20.54
CA VAL A 128 -42.60 7.02 19.61
C VAL A 128 -43.12 5.61 19.80
N TYR A 129 -43.53 4.97 18.71
CA TYR A 129 -43.99 3.59 18.65
C TYR A 129 -43.07 2.76 17.78
N ASP A 130 -42.85 1.51 18.16
CA ASP A 130 -42.20 0.54 17.27
C ASP A 130 -43.11 0.22 16.09
N LEU A 131 -42.51 -0.02 14.91
CA LEU A 131 -43.27 -0.41 13.74
C LEU A 131 -43.77 -1.85 13.94
N PRO A 132 -45.07 -2.15 13.80
CA PRO A 132 -45.55 -3.53 13.85
C PRO A 132 -45.09 -4.28 12.59
N LYS A 133 -44.63 -5.53 12.74
CA LYS A 133 -44.39 -6.41 11.58
C LYS A 133 -45.72 -6.94 11.07
N GLU A 134 -45.91 -6.94 9.75
CA GLU A 134 -47.15 -7.36 9.07
C GLU A 134 -47.58 -8.81 9.44
N ASN A 135 -46.64 -9.66 9.84
CA ASN A 135 -46.87 -11.06 10.21
C ASN A 135 -46.99 -11.31 11.72
N GLU A 136 -46.90 -10.28 12.56
CA GLU A 136 -46.86 -10.39 14.02
C GLU A 136 -48.14 -9.78 14.63
N LYS A 137 -48.87 -10.54 15.46
CA LYS A 137 -50.10 -10.05 16.15
C LYS A 137 -49.83 -8.97 17.20
N ASP A 138 -48.57 -8.60 17.42
CA ASP A 138 -48.18 -7.59 18.38
C ASP A 138 -48.60 -6.20 17.91
N LYS A 139 -49.47 -5.58 18.71
CA LYS A 139 -49.70 -4.14 18.65
C LYS A 139 -48.38 -3.46 18.98
N GLY A 140 -47.85 -2.65 18.07
CA GLY A 140 -46.60 -1.91 18.27
C GLY A 140 -46.56 -1.25 19.65
N PHE A 141 -45.45 -1.42 20.38
CA PHE A 141 -45.34 -0.90 21.74
C PHE A 141 -44.86 0.56 21.72
N ARG A 142 -45.25 1.30 22.75
CA ARG A 142 -44.76 2.68 22.99
C ARG A 142 -43.39 2.63 23.66
N TRP A 143 -42.41 3.32 23.09
CA TRP A 143 -41.11 3.50 23.72
C TRP A 143 -41.20 4.40 24.95
N ALA A 144 -40.45 4.06 26.01
CA ALA A 144 -40.35 4.92 27.18
C ALA A 144 -39.61 6.21 26.83
N ARG A 145 -40.04 7.34 27.41
CA ARG A 145 -39.40 8.65 27.18
C ARG A 145 -37.93 8.67 27.60
N SER A 146 -37.53 7.83 28.56
CA SER A 146 -36.14 7.70 29.04
C SER A 146 -35.26 6.78 28.19
N THR A 147 -35.82 6.03 27.24
CA THR A 147 -35.02 5.14 26.38
C THR A 147 -34.07 5.96 25.52
N GLN A 148 -32.83 5.48 25.34
CA GLN A 148 -31.87 6.15 24.46
C GLN A 148 -32.27 6.00 22.99
N ILE A 149 -32.02 7.03 22.20
CA ILE A 149 -32.39 7.03 20.78
C ILE A 149 -31.56 5.99 19.99
N SER A 150 -30.34 5.70 20.41
CA SER A 150 -29.52 4.60 19.89
C SER A 150 -30.26 3.25 19.90
N HIS A 151 -30.93 2.91 20.99
CA HIS A 151 -31.70 1.67 21.13
C HIS A 151 -32.93 1.66 20.22
N VAL A 152 -33.62 2.80 20.10
CA VAL A 152 -34.76 2.93 19.18
C VAL A 152 -34.31 2.75 17.74
N LEU A 153 -33.28 3.50 17.31
CA LEU A 153 -32.72 3.41 15.96
C LEU A 153 -32.26 2.00 15.63
N ASN A 154 -31.51 1.35 16.54
CA ASN A 154 -31.01 -0.01 16.31
C ASN A 154 -32.15 -1.02 16.12
N ARG A 155 -33.19 -0.96 16.96
CA ARG A 155 -34.37 -1.84 16.80
C ARG A 155 -35.16 -1.53 15.53
N SER A 156 -35.29 -0.25 15.19
CA SER A 156 -35.99 0.22 13.99
C SER A 156 -35.28 -0.16 12.69
N LEU A 157 -33.96 -0.34 12.69
CA LEU A 157 -33.23 -0.83 11.52
C LEU A 157 -33.76 -2.19 11.04
N HIS A 158 -34.15 -3.06 11.96
CA HIS A 158 -34.67 -4.40 11.63
C HIS A 158 -36.08 -4.40 11.06
N ARG A 159 -36.87 -3.40 11.46
CA ARG A 159 -38.27 -3.29 11.03
C ARG A 159 -38.46 -2.32 9.87
N GLY A 160 -37.40 -1.59 9.47
CA GLY A 160 -37.43 -0.61 8.39
C GLY A 160 -37.86 0.80 8.83
N GLY A 161 -38.12 1.00 10.12
CA GLY A 161 -38.60 2.28 10.63
C GLY A 161 -39.14 2.24 12.06
N PHE A 162 -39.67 3.39 12.48
CA PHE A 162 -40.55 3.55 13.64
C PHE A 162 -41.65 4.54 13.32
N VAL A 163 -42.68 4.57 14.16
CA VAL A 163 -43.83 5.47 13.96
C VAL A 163 -43.83 6.55 15.03
N LEU A 164 -44.03 7.80 14.62
CA LEU A 164 -44.30 8.91 15.52
C LEU A 164 -45.81 9.15 15.54
N LEU A 165 -46.41 9.06 16.72
CA LEU A 165 -47.81 9.42 16.93
C LEU A 165 -47.88 10.86 17.43
N VAL A 166 -48.51 11.73 16.66
CA VAL A 166 -48.71 13.15 16.95
C VAL A 166 -50.18 13.39 17.28
N ASN A 167 -50.46 14.03 18.42
CA ASN A 167 -51.80 14.40 18.88
C ASN A 167 -52.83 13.24 18.90
N ASN A 168 -52.37 11.99 19.03
CA ASN A 168 -53.19 10.77 18.99
C ASN A 168 -54.03 10.57 17.72
N THR A 169 -53.78 11.33 16.66
CA THR A 169 -54.56 11.30 15.41
C THR A 169 -53.69 11.09 14.18
N GLN A 170 -52.47 11.63 14.17
CA GLN A 170 -51.57 11.55 13.02
C GLN A 170 -50.40 10.60 13.30
N THR A 171 -50.23 9.59 12.45
CA THR A 171 -49.07 8.68 12.48
C THR A 171 -48.11 9.04 11.37
N LEU A 172 -46.88 9.41 11.72
CA LEU A 172 -45.79 9.67 10.79
C LEU A 172 -44.86 8.46 10.77
N HIS A 173 -44.73 7.82 9.62
CA HIS A 173 -43.81 6.72 9.43
C HIS A 173 -42.40 7.28 9.20
N VAL A 174 -41.47 6.98 10.10
CA VAL A 174 -40.08 7.40 10.02
C VAL A 174 -39.25 6.27 9.44
N HIS A 175 -38.77 6.43 8.21
CA HIS A 175 -37.86 5.46 7.60
C HIS A 175 -36.43 5.63 8.15
N VAL A 176 -35.81 4.51 8.55
CA VAL A 176 -34.40 4.47 8.98
C VAL A 176 -33.55 3.91 7.83
N PRO A 177 -32.46 4.60 7.42
CA PRO A 177 -31.66 4.15 6.28
C PRO A 177 -30.89 2.87 6.60
N THR A 178 -30.92 1.92 5.66
CA THR A 178 -30.14 0.69 5.73
C THR A 178 -28.64 0.97 5.65
N PHE A 179 -27.83 -0.01 6.06
CA PHE A 179 -26.37 0.07 5.98
C PHE A 179 -25.89 0.43 4.58
N GLU A 180 -26.38 -0.28 3.55
CA GLU A 180 -25.97 -0.03 2.16
C GLU A 180 -26.37 1.37 1.70
N ALA A 181 -27.56 1.86 2.07
CA ALA A 181 -27.98 3.21 1.71
C ALA A 181 -27.08 4.30 2.34
N ARG A 182 -26.63 4.09 3.58
CA ARG A 182 -25.72 5.02 4.29
C ARG A 182 -24.30 4.98 3.73
N VAL A 183 -23.84 3.81 3.32
CA VAL A 183 -22.47 3.59 2.84
C VAL A 183 -22.31 3.89 1.35
N PHE A 184 -23.38 3.81 0.55
CA PHE A 184 -23.36 4.10 -0.89
C PHE A 184 -22.64 5.40 -1.30
N PRO A 185 -22.94 6.58 -0.73
CA PRO A 185 -22.23 7.81 -1.10
C PRO A 185 -20.73 7.75 -0.77
N LEU A 186 -20.36 7.13 0.35
CA LEU A 186 -18.95 6.98 0.76
C LEU A 186 -18.19 5.99 -0.14
N LYS A 187 -18.85 4.90 -0.56
CA LYS A 187 -18.30 3.94 -1.52
C LYS A 187 -18.04 4.60 -2.87
N ASN A 188 -19.00 5.37 -3.39
CA ASN A 188 -18.84 6.07 -4.66
C ASN A 188 -17.71 7.11 -4.61
N GLU A 189 -17.60 7.84 -3.49
CA GLU A 189 -16.49 8.78 -3.29
C GLU A 189 -15.15 8.03 -3.20
N LEU A 190 -15.09 6.93 -2.45
CA LEU A 190 -13.90 6.09 -2.34
C LEU A 190 -13.46 5.55 -3.70
N GLU A 191 -14.39 5.04 -4.50
CA GLU A 191 -14.13 4.56 -5.85
C GLU A 191 -13.57 5.68 -6.73
N SER A 192 -14.14 6.89 -6.66
CA SER A 192 -13.63 8.04 -7.41
C SER A 192 -12.19 8.43 -7.02
N VAL A 193 -11.85 8.36 -5.73
CA VAL A 193 -10.50 8.64 -5.22
C VAL A 193 -9.53 7.53 -5.61
N GLU A 194 -9.97 6.26 -5.54
CA GLU A 194 -9.18 5.10 -5.93
C GLU A 194 -8.86 5.13 -7.43
N ASN A 195 -9.84 5.48 -8.26
CA ASN A 195 -9.65 5.67 -9.70
C ASN A 195 -8.62 6.77 -10.03
N GLN A 196 -8.54 7.83 -9.24
CA GLN A 196 -7.50 8.87 -9.38
C GLN A 196 -6.13 8.40 -8.88
N LEU A 197 -6.10 7.48 -7.92
CA LEU A 197 -4.89 7.00 -7.27
C LEU A 197 -4.18 5.90 -8.07
N VAL A 198 -4.92 5.05 -8.78
CA VAL A 198 -4.38 3.99 -9.67
C VAL A 198 -3.30 4.53 -10.64
N PRO A 199 -3.57 5.55 -11.49
CA PRO A 199 -2.56 6.03 -12.43
C PRO A 199 -1.33 6.66 -11.73
N LEU A 200 -1.52 7.27 -10.56
CA LEU A 200 -0.42 7.82 -9.76
C LEU A 200 0.46 6.71 -9.17
N ARG A 201 -0.15 5.60 -8.73
CA ARG A 201 0.57 4.43 -8.26
C ARG A 201 1.35 3.75 -9.37
N ASP A 202 0.77 3.61 -10.55
CA ASP A 202 1.44 2.99 -11.70
C ASP A 202 2.65 3.81 -12.16
N THR A 203 2.48 5.14 -12.25
CA THR A 203 3.58 6.04 -12.61
C THR A 203 4.68 6.05 -11.55
N LYS A 204 4.32 6.06 -10.26
CA LYS A 204 5.27 5.91 -9.14
C LYS A 204 6.03 4.59 -9.22
N LYS A 205 5.32 3.46 -9.39
CA LYS A 205 5.92 2.12 -9.50
C LYS A 205 6.93 2.04 -10.65
N MET A 206 6.57 2.58 -11.83
CA MET A 206 7.48 2.64 -12.98
C MET A 206 8.73 3.50 -12.68
N LEU A 207 8.58 4.61 -11.95
CA LEU A 207 9.71 5.47 -11.58
C LEU A 207 10.63 4.81 -10.57
N ASP A 208 10.05 4.14 -9.57
CA ASP A 208 10.76 3.44 -8.51
C ASP A 208 11.55 2.25 -9.09
N GLU A 209 10.94 1.51 -10.02
CA GLU A 209 11.62 0.43 -10.74
C GLU A 209 12.81 0.95 -11.56
N LYS A 210 12.64 2.09 -12.26
CA LYS A 210 13.74 2.73 -13.01
C LYS A 210 14.86 3.20 -12.08
N ALA A 211 14.52 3.75 -10.91
CA ALA A 211 15.50 4.14 -9.91
C ALA A 211 16.27 2.93 -9.37
N HIS A 212 15.58 1.85 -9.07
CA HIS A 212 16.20 0.63 -8.56
C HIS A 212 17.16 0.00 -9.59
N LYS A 213 16.75 -0.10 -10.86
CA LYS A 213 17.61 -0.59 -11.95
C LYS A 213 18.86 0.27 -12.14
N SER A 214 18.77 1.57 -11.87
CA SER A 214 19.95 2.46 -11.91
C SER A 214 20.94 2.17 -10.78
N SER A 215 20.45 1.85 -9.57
CA SER A 215 21.30 1.50 -8.43
C SER A 215 22.10 0.22 -8.68
N VAL A 216 21.44 -0.80 -9.24
CA VAL A 216 22.10 -2.07 -9.63
C VAL A 216 23.16 -1.84 -10.70
N ARG A 217 22.93 -0.94 -11.67
CA ARG A 217 23.97 -0.60 -12.66
C ARG A 217 25.21 0.01 -12.03
N ILE A 218 25.05 0.84 -11.00
CA ILE A 218 26.18 1.45 -10.28
C ILE A 218 26.96 0.37 -9.51
N ALA A 219 26.28 -0.61 -8.92
CA ALA A 219 26.93 -1.77 -8.32
C ALA A 219 27.78 -2.56 -9.32
N TRP A 220 27.24 -2.86 -10.52
CA TRP A 220 27.99 -3.51 -11.59
C TRP A 220 29.17 -2.69 -12.09
N LEU A 221 29.04 -1.35 -12.15
CA LEU A 221 30.16 -0.47 -12.48
C LEU A 221 31.26 -0.52 -11.41
N GLY A 222 30.89 -0.54 -10.13
CA GLY A 222 31.83 -0.72 -9.02
C GLY A 222 32.57 -2.06 -9.11
N LEU A 223 31.84 -3.15 -9.39
CA LEU A 223 32.44 -4.47 -9.61
C LEU A 223 33.38 -4.47 -10.83
N GLY A 224 32.96 -3.88 -11.95
CA GLY A 224 33.78 -3.75 -13.14
C GLY A 224 35.07 -2.96 -12.89
N ALA A 225 35.00 -1.90 -12.08
CA ALA A 225 36.17 -1.13 -11.68
C ALA A 225 37.13 -1.95 -10.80
N LEU A 226 36.62 -2.74 -9.85
CA LEU A 226 37.43 -3.64 -9.03
C LEU A 226 38.10 -4.73 -9.88
N CYS A 227 37.37 -5.33 -10.83
CA CYS A 227 37.93 -6.30 -11.77
C CYS A 227 38.97 -5.67 -12.70
N ALA A 228 38.74 -4.44 -13.17
CA ALA A 228 39.70 -3.70 -13.99
C ALA A 228 40.96 -3.36 -13.18
N GLN A 229 40.82 -2.91 -11.93
CA GLN A 229 41.93 -2.67 -11.01
C GLN A 229 42.76 -3.95 -10.83
N TRP A 230 42.10 -5.09 -10.58
CA TRP A 230 42.78 -6.38 -10.45
C TRP A 230 43.49 -6.79 -11.76
N GLY A 231 42.81 -6.64 -12.90
CA GLY A 231 43.34 -6.94 -14.22
C GLY A 231 44.51 -6.04 -14.64
N ILE A 232 44.52 -4.76 -14.25
CA ILE A 232 45.66 -3.86 -14.48
C ILE A 232 46.85 -4.32 -13.65
N MET A 233 46.66 -4.61 -12.36
CA MET A 233 47.75 -5.11 -11.52
C MET A 233 48.32 -6.44 -12.03
N TRP A 234 47.47 -7.36 -12.50
CA TRP A 234 47.89 -8.65 -13.04
C TRP A 234 48.44 -8.57 -14.49
N GLY A 235 47.88 -7.70 -15.31
CA GLY A 235 48.28 -7.48 -16.70
C GLY A 235 49.64 -6.81 -16.81
N GLU A 236 49.90 -5.81 -15.98
CA GLU A 236 51.22 -5.21 -15.80
C GLU A 236 52.26 -6.28 -15.48
N ILE A 237 51.95 -7.23 -14.58
CA ILE A 237 52.82 -8.37 -14.21
C ILE A 237 53.23 -9.22 -15.42
N ASN A 238 52.30 -9.50 -16.34
CA ASN A 238 52.55 -10.42 -17.46
C ASN A 238 53.11 -9.73 -18.73
N LEU A 239 52.70 -8.49 -19.01
CA LEU A 239 52.97 -7.82 -20.30
C LEU A 239 54.43 -7.36 -20.44
N VAL A 240 55.07 -6.93 -19.35
CA VAL A 240 56.52 -6.62 -19.36
C VAL A 240 57.36 -7.89 -19.40
N GLY A 241 56.86 -9.01 -18.87
CA GLY A 241 57.50 -10.32 -19.00
C GLY A 241 57.60 -10.76 -20.47
N VAL A 242 56.57 -10.46 -21.28
CA VAL A 242 56.52 -10.81 -22.71
C VAL A 242 57.33 -9.84 -23.58
N GLN A 243 57.32 -8.54 -23.27
CA GLN A 243 58.04 -7.52 -24.07
C GLN A 243 59.57 -7.67 -23.96
N LEU A 244 60.07 -8.11 -22.81
CA LEU A 244 61.50 -8.42 -22.61
C LEU A 244 61.85 -9.88 -22.95
N GLY A 245 60.88 -10.80 -22.90
CA GLY A 245 61.04 -12.20 -23.31
C GLY A 245 61.31 -12.42 -24.80
N LYS A 246 60.91 -11.49 -25.68
CA LYS A 246 61.22 -11.56 -27.12
C LYS A 246 62.66 -11.15 -27.46
N ARG A 247 63.38 -10.48 -26.57
CA ARG A 247 64.75 -10.00 -26.82
C ARG A 247 65.84 -10.92 -26.23
N SER A 248 65.45 -11.99 -25.54
CA SER A 248 66.39 -12.88 -24.85
C SER A 248 65.92 -14.34 -24.92
N LEU A 249 65.58 -14.85 -26.11
CA LEU A 249 65.40 -16.28 -26.36
C LEU A 249 66.76 -16.98 -26.52
N THR A 250 67.68 -16.72 -25.60
CA THR A 250 68.93 -17.48 -25.46
C THR A 250 69.39 -17.21 -24.04
N ILE A 251 69.63 -18.26 -23.26
CA ILE A 251 69.93 -18.25 -21.81
C ILE A 251 68.67 -18.19 -20.92
N GLY A 252 68.07 -19.37 -20.74
CA GLY A 252 68.03 -20.00 -19.42
C GLY A 252 66.96 -19.53 -18.43
N HIS A 253 66.17 -20.51 -17.99
CA HIS A 253 65.16 -20.58 -16.93
C HIS A 253 65.48 -19.97 -15.53
N LEU A 254 66.53 -19.14 -15.39
CA LEU A 254 67.01 -18.60 -14.11
C LEU A 254 66.73 -17.10 -13.90
N ARG A 255 66.18 -16.41 -14.90
CA ARG A 255 65.91 -14.94 -14.85
C ARG A 255 64.43 -14.59 -14.67
N THR A 256 63.64 -15.46 -14.06
CA THR A 256 62.24 -15.18 -13.70
C THR A 256 62.09 -14.63 -12.28
N SER A 257 63.00 -14.92 -11.35
CA SER A 257 62.95 -14.47 -9.95
C SER A 257 63.37 -13.02 -9.74
N GLU A 258 64.42 -12.53 -10.41
CA GLU A 258 64.92 -11.15 -10.22
C GLU A 258 64.00 -10.08 -10.85
N MET A 259 63.35 -10.41 -11.97
CA MET A 259 62.38 -9.51 -12.63
C MET A 259 61.07 -9.39 -11.84
N THR A 260 60.67 -10.43 -11.11
CA THR A 260 59.55 -10.33 -10.17
C THR A 260 59.86 -9.42 -8.98
N LEU A 261 61.11 -9.37 -8.52
CA LEU A 261 61.52 -8.50 -7.41
C LEU A 261 61.49 -7.02 -7.79
N TYR A 262 62.08 -6.64 -8.93
CA TYR A 262 62.04 -5.26 -9.42
C TYR A 262 60.60 -4.76 -9.66
N ARG A 263 59.71 -5.65 -10.13
CA ARG A 263 58.29 -5.34 -10.30
C ARG A 263 57.58 -5.13 -8.97
N GLN A 264 57.86 -5.98 -7.99
CA GLN A 264 57.26 -5.89 -6.67
C GLN A 264 57.64 -4.56 -5.99
N ASP A 265 58.90 -4.14 -6.10
CA ASP A 265 59.38 -2.86 -5.56
C ASP A 265 58.67 -1.62 -6.16
N VAL A 266 58.23 -1.69 -7.42
CA VAL A 266 57.51 -0.58 -8.08
C VAL A 266 56.00 -0.64 -7.81
N MET A 267 55.40 -1.83 -7.75
CA MET A 267 53.94 -1.99 -7.60
C MET A 267 53.48 -1.86 -6.15
N GLU A 268 54.31 -2.23 -5.17
CA GLU A 268 54.01 -2.18 -3.74
C GLU A 268 53.57 -0.78 -3.25
N PRO A 269 54.30 0.32 -3.54
CA PRO A 269 53.85 1.66 -3.13
C PRO A 269 52.55 2.09 -3.84
N ILE A 270 52.35 1.70 -5.10
CA ILE A 270 51.16 2.07 -5.87
C ILE A 270 49.90 1.41 -5.28
N SER A 271 49.97 0.12 -4.98
CA SER A 271 48.87 -0.61 -4.34
C SER A 271 48.55 -0.06 -2.95
N TYR A 272 49.56 0.37 -2.20
CA TYR A 272 49.38 1.02 -0.89
C TYR A 272 48.58 2.33 -1.02
N PHE A 273 48.94 3.21 -1.95
CA PHE A 273 48.21 4.47 -2.17
C PHE A 273 46.76 4.23 -2.63
N ILE A 274 46.51 3.22 -3.48
CA ILE A 274 45.16 2.87 -3.93
C ILE A 274 44.31 2.33 -2.77
N GLY A 275 44.88 1.46 -1.93
CA GLY A 275 44.21 0.93 -0.74
C GLY A 275 43.88 2.03 0.27
N ALA A 276 44.85 2.88 0.58
CA ALA A 276 44.66 4.04 1.46
C ALA A 276 43.61 5.00 0.88
N GLY A 277 43.66 5.30 -0.42
CA GLY A 277 42.68 6.13 -1.11
C GLY A 277 41.26 5.58 -1.05
N THR A 278 41.09 4.27 -1.22
CA THR A 278 39.77 3.60 -1.09
C THR A 278 39.22 3.73 0.33
N GLY A 279 40.07 3.60 1.35
CA GLY A 279 39.69 3.82 2.75
C GLY A 279 39.27 5.27 3.04
N ILE A 280 40.01 6.25 2.52
CA ILE A 280 39.67 7.68 2.61
C ILE A 280 38.31 7.96 1.96
N LEU A 281 38.04 7.40 0.78
CA LEU A 281 36.76 7.55 0.08
C LEU A 281 35.60 6.91 0.85
N GLY A 282 35.82 5.73 1.43
CA GLY A 282 34.84 5.08 2.30
C GLY A 282 34.50 5.92 3.52
N TYR A 283 35.50 6.52 4.17
CA TYR A 283 35.31 7.43 5.30
C TYR A 283 34.62 8.74 4.88
N MET A 284 34.99 9.31 3.72
CA MET A 284 34.31 10.47 3.15
C MET A 284 32.82 10.20 2.92
N PHE A 285 32.47 9.02 2.41
CA PHE A 285 31.08 8.60 2.24
C PHE A 285 30.33 8.53 3.57
N TYR A 286 30.96 7.98 4.60
CA TYR A 286 30.41 7.94 5.96
C TYR A 286 30.12 9.34 6.50
N VAL A 287 31.06 10.29 6.38
CA VAL A 287 30.87 11.67 6.84
C VAL A 287 29.70 12.35 6.12
N VAL A 288 29.59 12.18 4.79
CA VAL A 288 28.53 12.81 4.00
C VAL A 288 27.16 12.18 4.25
N THR A 289 27.09 10.87 4.47
CA THR A 289 25.83 10.12 4.50
C THR A 289 25.39 9.76 5.93
N SER A 290 26.29 9.90 6.92
CA SER A 290 26.09 9.45 8.30
C SER A 290 25.62 7.98 8.39
N LYS A 291 25.97 7.17 7.39
CA LYS A 291 25.69 5.74 7.28
C LYS A 291 26.99 5.01 7.05
N GLU A 292 27.13 3.84 7.66
CA GLU A 292 28.27 2.95 7.43
C GLU A 292 28.39 2.58 5.94
N TYR A 293 29.62 2.34 5.48
CA TYR A 293 29.89 1.90 4.12
C TYR A 293 29.44 0.43 3.96
N THR A 294 28.13 0.23 3.83
CA THR A 294 27.54 -1.06 3.49
C THR A 294 26.94 -0.99 2.10
N TYR A 295 27.00 -2.11 1.37
CA TYR A 295 26.43 -2.20 0.02
C TYR A 295 24.93 -1.85 0.01
N GLU A 296 24.20 -2.29 1.03
CA GLU A 296 22.78 -2.00 1.20
C GLU A 296 22.53 -0.50 1.39
N ALA A 297 23.29 0.16 2.27
CA ALA A 297 23.15 1.60 2.51
C ALA A 297 23.48 2.43 1.24
N LEU A 298 24.52 2.05 0.50
CA LEU A 298 24.88 2.70 -0.77
C LEU A 298 23.77 2.52 -1.81
N ALA A 299 23.24 1.31 -1.94
CA ALA A 299 22.19 1.00 -2.90
C ALA A 299 20.90 1.78 -2.60
N GLU A 300 20.49 1.85 -1.33
CA GLU A 300 19.35 2.63 -0.86
C GLU A 300 19.55 4.13 -1.14
N VAL A 301 20.65 4.71 -0.66
CA VAL A 301 20.90 6.15 -0.77
C VAL A 301 20.97 6.58 -2.23
N THR A 302 21.59 5.78 -3.07
CA THR A 302 21.70 6.04 -4.51
C THR A 302 20.34 5.89 -5.21
N ALA A 303 19.58 4.85 -4.85
CA ALA A 303 18.22 4.65 -5.38
C ALA A 303 17.31 5.82 -5.00
N THR A 304 17.28 6.23 -3.73
CA THR A 304 16.45 7.35 -3.25
C THR A 304 16.87 8.67 -3.90
N LYS A 305 18.17 8.97 -3.99
CA LYS A 305 18.65 10.17 -4.69
C LYS A 305 18.22 10.17 -6.16
N HIS A 306 18.31 9.03 -6.84
CA HIS A 306 17.87 8.91 -8.22
C HIS A 306 16.34 9.06 -8.36
N GLN A 307 15.59 8.43 -7.47
CA GLN A 307 14.13 8.50 -7.40
C GLN A 307 13.65 9.94 -7.23
N ILE A 308 14.22 10.70 -6.29
CA ILE A 308 13.89 12.12 -6.09
C ILE A 308 14.16 12.94 -7.36
N ARG A 309 15.28 12.69 -8.04
CA ARG A 309 15.59 13.35 -9.33
C ARG A 309 14.57 12.98 -10.41
N LEU A 310 14.16 11.71 -10.49
CA LEU A 310 13.14 11.27 -11.44
C LEU A 310 11.77 11.91 -11.16
N TYR A 311 11.39 12.03 -9.89
CA TYR A 311 10.15 12.70 -9.48
C TYR A 311 10.15 14.17 -9.90
N LYS A 312 11.26 14.88 -9.64
CA LYS A 312 11.43 16.28 -10.07
C LYS A 312 11.40 16.42 -11.60
N ARG A 313 12.08 15.54 -12.34
CA ARG A 313 12.14 15.60 -13.81
C ARG A 313 10.78 15.33 -14.47
N LYS A 314 9.97 14.47 -13.87
CA LYS A 314 8.63 14.14 -14.37
C LYS A 314 7.52 15.01 -13.79
N ASN A 315 7.85 16.00 -12.96
CA ASN A 315 6.87 16.80 -12.21
C ASN A 315 5.83 15.93 -11.48
N PHE A 316 6.29 14.83 -10.88
CA PHE A 316 5.41 13.93 -10.14
C PHE A 316 5.07 14.55 -8.78
N ASP A 317 3.80 14.88 -8.58
CA ASP A 317 3.32 15.46 -7.33
C ASP A 317 3.09 14.36 -6.28
N LEU A 318 4.13 14.11 -5.48
CA LEU A 318 4.05 13.18 -4.36
C LEU A 318 3.08 13.66 -3.27
N ALA A 319 2.95 14.99 -3.08
CA ALA A 319 2.10 15.54 -2.03
C ALA A 319 0.62 15.25 -2.33
N LYS A 320 0.19 15.45 -3.58
CA LYS A 320 -1.16 15.09 -4.03
C LYS A 320 -1.46 13.60 -3.89
N MET A 321 -0.51 12.73 -4.22
CA MET A 321 -0.70 11.28 -4.05
C MET A 321 -0.93 10.93 -2.57
N VAL A 322 -0.10 11.46 -1.67
CA VAL A 322 -0.22 11.22 -0.22
C VAL A 322 -1.54 11.78 0.32
N GLU A 323 -2.00 12.93 -0.17
CA GLU A 323 -3.31 13.49 0.20
C GLU A 323 -4.47 12.58 -0.23
N LEU A 324 -4.45 12.08 -1.46
CA LEU A 324 -5.45 11.13 -1.96
C LEU A 324 -5.44 9.81 -1.16
N GLU A 325 -4.26 9.31 -0.79
CA GLU A 325 -4.14 8.13 0.08
C GLU A 325 -4.74 8.36 1.46
N ARG A 326 -4.48 9.51 2.09
CA ARG A 326 -5.11 9.88 3.36
C ARG A 326 -6.63 10.03 3.23
N ARG A 327 -7.13 10.59 2.12
CA ARG A 327 -8.58 10.69 1.85
C ARG A 327 -9.20 9.30 1.72
N ALA A 328 -8.61 8.41 0.93
CA ALA A 328 -9.07 7.03 0.78
C ALA A 328 -9.08 6.28 2.12
N GLN A 329 -8.02 6.42 2.94
CA GLN A 329 -7.97 5.84 4.28
C GLN A 329 -9.07 6.38 5.20
N ARG A 330 -9.31 7.69 5.20
CA ARG A 330 -10.41 8.29 5.98
C ARG A 330 -11.78 7.73 5.59
N LEU A 331 -12.06 7.61 4.29
CA LEU A 331 -13.32 7.03 3.80
C LEU A 331 -13.47 5.56 4.20
N ARG A 332 -12.40 4.75 4.08
CA ARG A 332 -12.39 3.35 4.52
C ARG A 332 -12.68 3.23 6.02
N LEU A 333 -12.06 4.07 6.85
CA LEU A 333 -12.31 4.10 8.29
C LEU A 333 -13.75 4.51 8.61
N GLN A 334 -14.32 5.49 7.91
CA GLN A 334 -15.72 5.89 8.09
C GLN A 334 -16.68 4.74 7.77
N ILE A 335 -16.45 4.03 6.66
CA ILE A 335 -17.25 2.85 6.29
C ILE A 335 -17.13 1.76 7.36
N GLU A 336 -15.94 1.54 7.90
CA GLU A 336 -15.70 0.55 8.95
C GLU A 336 -16.37 0.92 10.28
N VAL A 337 -16.36 2.20 10.65
CA VAL A 337 -17.09 2.68 11.83
C VAL A 337 -18.60 2.46 11.65
N ILE A 338 -19.14 2.78 10.47
CA ILE A 338 -20.56 2.53 10.17
C ILE A 338 -20.84 1.02 10.17
N ARG A 339 -19.94 0.18 9.66
CA ARG A 339 -20.08 -1.29 9.71
C ARG A 339 -20.26 -1.76 11.15
N LYS A 340 -19.37 -1.34 12.05
CA LYS A 340 -19.42 -1.70 13.48
C LYS A 340 -20.68 -1.21 14.19
N GLU A 341 -21.25 -0.08 13.76
CA GLU A 341 -22.51 0.43 14.30
C GLU A 341 -23.71 -0.49 13.96
N TYR A 342 -23.67 -1.16 12.80
CA TYR A 342 -24.75 -2.05 12.32
C TYR A 342 -24.50 -3.54 12.59
N GLU A 343 -23.26 -3.95 12.90
CA GLU A 343 -22.86 -5.32 13.25
C GLU A 343 -23.58 -5.91 14.48
N PRO A 344 -23.71 -5.23 15.64
CA PRO A 344 -24.43 -5.78 16.80
C PRO A 344 -25.91 -6.02 16.52
N ALA A 345 -26.48 -5.31 15.55
CA ALA A 345 -27.84 -5.54 15.07
C ALA A 345 -27.95 -6.92 14.40
N LYS A 346 -26.94 -7.30 13.61
CA LYS A 346 -26.94 -8.54 12.83
C LYS A 346 -26.79 -9.78 13.72
N GLU A 347 -25.91 -9.74 14.72
CA GLU A 347 -25.69 -10.84 15.67
C GLU A 347 -26.96 -11.14 16.50
N MET A 348 -27.67 -10.11 16.96
CA MET A 348 -28.94 -10.27 17.68
C MET A 348 -30.03 -10.96 16.83
N LEU A 349 -30.02 -10.76 15.50
CA LEU A 349 -30.96 -11.45 14.60
C LEU A 349 -30.64 -12.94 14.45
N GLU A 350 -29.36 -13.29 14.35
CA GLU A 350 -28.94 -14.70 14.23
C GLU A 350 -29.27 -15.49 15.50
N GLU A 351 -29.17 -14.89 16.69
CA GLU A 351 -29.58 -15.52 17.95
C GLU A 351 -31.11 -15.70 18.06
N VAL A 352 -31.91 -14.71 17.63
CA VAL A 352 -33.39 -14.81 17.69
C VAL A 352 -33.92 -15.85 16.69
N ASP A 353 -33.39 -15.90 15.46
CA ASP A 353 -33.76 -16.93 14.48
C ASP A 353 -33.27 -18.33 14.88
N ALA A 354 -32.14 -18.44 15.61
CA ALA A 354 -31.67 -19.70 16.17
C ALA A 354 -32.55 -20.18 17.34
N GLY A 355 -33.01 -19.27 18.21
CA GLY A 355 -33.89 -19.58 19.33
C GLY A 355 -35.33 -19.95 18.91
N GLY A 356 -35.84 -19.39 17.81
CA GLY A 356 -37.18 -19.69 17.29
C GLY A 356 -37.36 -21.11 16.75
N LYS A 357 -36.28 -21.82 16.43
CA LYS A 357 -36.34 -23.20 15.92
C LYS A 357 -36.39 -24.29 17.00
N VAL A 358 -36.15 -23.94 18.28
CA VAL A 358 -36.08 -24.92 19.38
C VAL A 358 -37.45 -25.12 20.07
N GLY A 359 -38.43 -24.23 19.82
CA GLY A 359 -39.76 -24.27 20.45
C GLY A 359 -40.88 -24.91 19.64
N ALA A 360 -40.59 -25.50 18.48
CA ALA A 360 -41.57 -26.17 17.62
C ALA A 360 -41.21 -27.65 17.46
N ASN A 361 -41.42 -28.43 18.51
CA ASN A 361 -41.55 -29.89 18.44
C ASN A 361 -42.42 -30.40 19.59
#